data_AF-A0A925TM40-F1
#
_entry.id   AF-A0A925TM40-F1
#
_cell.length_a   1.000
_cell.length_b   1.000
_cell.length_c   1.000
_cell.angle_alpha   90.00
_cell.angle_beta   90.00
_cell.angle_gamma   90.00
#
_symmetry.space_group_name_H-M   'P 1'
#
loop_
_entity.id
_entity.type
_entity.pdbx_description
1 polymer ?
#
loop_
_entity_poly.entity_id
_entity_poly.type
_entity_poly.pdbx_seq_one_letter_code
_entity_poly.pdbx_strand_id
1 'polypeptide(L)' 'GDVLLFPRHDNEPWKTTLLRPPVVLAHHGLTQAEGVAFGADNRTIYVTSEGAGTGIIRYQPAK' A
#
# COMPACT_ATOMS: atom_id res chain seq x y z
N GLY A 1 -5.96 10.95 4.06
CA GLY A 1 -6.82 10.40 3.01
C GLY A 1 -6.63 8.90 2.98
N ASP A 2 -7.60 8.16 2.45
CA ASP A 2 -7.50 6.70 2.37
C ASP A 2 -6.47 6.28 1.32
N VAL A 3 -5.75 5.20 1.60
CA VAL A 3 -4.86 4.57 0.63
C VAL A 3 -5.61 3.42 -0.02
N LEU A 4 -5.78 3.51 -1.34
CA LEU A 4 -6.55 2.56 -2.13
C LEU A 4 -5.60 1.65 -2.90
N LEU A 5 -5.65 0.35 -2.62
CA LEU A 5 -4.91 -0.66 -3.36
C LEU A 5 -5.83 -1.29 -4.41
N PHE A 6 -5.41 -1.28 -5.66
CA PHE A 6 -6.09 -1.95 -6.77
C PHE A 6 -5.21 -3.10 -7.29
N PRO A 7 -5.40 -4.34 -6.80
CA PRO A 7 -4.59 -5.48 -7.24
C PRO A 7 -4.84 -5.77 -8.71
N ARG A 8 -3.81 -5.61 -9.54
CA ARG A 8 -3.86 -5.91 -10.97
C ARG A 8 -3.55 -7.37 -11.23
N HIS A 9 -4.31 -8.01 -12.11
CA HIS A 9 -3.97 -9.36 -12.60
C HIS A 9 -3.07 -9.31 -13.83
N ASP A 10 -2.36 -10.41 -14.10
CA ASP A 10 -1.50 -10.52 -15.28
C ASP A 10 -2.28 -10.24 -16.56
N ASN A 11 -1.72 -9.38 -17.42
CA ASN A 11 -2.31 -8.92 -18.67
C ASN A 11 -3.64 -8.15 -18.54
N GLU A 12 -4.12 -7.83 -17.32
CA GLU A 12 -5.33 -7.03 -17.13
C GLU A 12 -5.09 -5.58 -17.59
N PRO A 13 -5.99 -4.96 -18.38
CA PRO A 13 -5.91 -3.54 -18.69
C PRO A 13 -6.17 -2.68 -17.45
N TRP A 14 -5.40 -1.61 -17.27
CA TRP A 14 -5.57 -0.69 -16.13
C TRP A 14 -6.97 -0.11 -16.00
N LYS A 15 -7.63 0.16 -17.13
CA LYS A 15 -9.03 0.61 -17.15
C LYS A 15 -9.95 -0.37 -16.42
N THR A 16 -9.73 -1.67 -16.56
CA THR A 16 -10.53 -2.70 -15.89
C THR A 16 -10.15 -2.78 -14.40
N THR A 17 -8.86 -2.78 -14.08
CA THR A 17 -8.36 -2.85 -12.70
C THR A 17 -8.93 -1.73 -11.83
N LEU A 18 -8.94 -0.48 -12.32
CA LEU A 18 -9.40 0.69 -11.56
C LEU A 18 -10.92 0.82 -11.44
N LEU A 19 -11.71 0.00 -12.14
CA LEU A 19 -13.18 -0.03 -12.02
C LEU A 19 -13.66 -0.95 -10.88
N ARG A 20 -12.81 -1.83 -10.37
CA ARG A 20 -13.15 -2.73 -9.26
C ARG A 20 -13.10 -1.98 -7.92
N PRO A 21 -13.90 -2.39 -6.92
CA PRO A 21 -13.74 -1.87 -5.57
C PRO A 21 -12.30 -2.07 -5.08
N PRO A 22 -11.63 -1.03 -4.56
CA PRO A 22 -10.27 -1.17 -4.04
C PRO A 22 -10.25 -1.96 -2.74
N VAL A 23 -9.08 -2.51 -2.42
CA VAL A 23 -8.73 -2.86 -1.04
C VAL A 23 -8.31 -1.57 -0.35
N VAL A 24 -9.10 -1.12 0.62
CA VAL A 24 -8.75 0.03 1.45
C VAL A 24 -7.67 -0.42 2.43
N LEU A 25 -6.56 0.31 2.51
CA LEU A 25 -5.50 0.04 3.47
C LEU A 25 -5.73 0.87 4.74
N ALA A 26 -5.53 0.24 5.89
CA ALA A 26 -5.63 0.87 7.20
C ALA A 26 -4.58 1.97 7.37
N HIS A 27 -4.90 2.97 8.18
CA HIS A 27 -3.98 4.05 8.50
C HIS A 27 -2.70 3.51 9.16
N HIS A 28 -1.54 3.81 8.57
CA HIS A 28 -0.24 3.29 9.01
C HIS A 28 0.35 4.04 10.22
N GLY A 29 -0.21 5.20 10.59
CA GLY A 29 0.16 5.93 11.81
C GLY A 29 1.44 6.78 11.70
N LEU A 30 2.07 6.87 10.53
CA LEU A 30 3.17 7.83 10.31
C LEU A 30 2.57 9.20 9.98
N THR A 31 3.20 10.27 10.44
CA THR A 31 2.81 11.65 10.09
C THR A 31 2.88 11.87 8.58
N GLN A 32 3.95 11.37 7.95
CA GLN A 32 4.15 11.38 6.50
C GLN A 32 4.95 10.14 6.11
N ALA A 33 4.47 9.35 5.16
CA ALA A 33 5.25 8.26 4.57
C ALA A 33 5.98 8.77 3.32
N GLU A 34 7.24 8.38 3.15
CA GLU A 34 8.10 8.85 2.04
C GLU A 34 8.77 7.71 1.27
N GLY A 35 9.08 6.61 1.96
CA GLY A 35 9.62 5.41 1.34
C GLY A 35 8.55 4.33 1.23
N VAL A 36 8.51 3.61 0.10
CA VAL A 36 7.67 2.43 -0.11
C VAL A 36 8.49 1.29 -0.71
N ALA A 37 8.25 0.06 -0.25
CA ALA A 37 8.84 -1.15 -0.82
C ALA A 37 7.81 -2.29 -0.84
N PHE A 38 7.97 -3.21 -1.79
CA PHE A 38 7.16 -4.42 -1.89
C PHE A 38 7.94 -5.61 -1.33
N GLY A 39 7.27 -6.47 -0.57
CA GLY A 39 7.81 -7.74 -0.14
C GLY A 39 8.02 -8.68 -1.32
N ALA A 40 8.93 -9.65 -1.18
CA ALA A 40 9.20 -10.67 -2.19
C ALA A 40 7.99 -11.59 -2.48
N ASP A 41 6.97 -11.56 -1.63
CA ASP A 41 5.70 -12.27 -1.81
C ASP A 41 4.74 -11.59 -2.81
N ASN A 42 5.10 -10.40 -3.32
CA ASN A 42 4.26 -9.54 -4.16
C ASN A 42 2.88 -9.21 -3.55
N ARG A 43 2.75 -9.35 -2.23
CA ARG A 43 1.48 -9.15 -1.49
C ARG A 43 1.64 -8.19 -0.33
N THR A 44 2.88 -7.98 0.13
CA THR A 44 3.17 -7.13 1.27
C THR A 44 3.72 -5.78 0.81
N ILE A 45 3.20 -4.70 1.40
CA ILE A 45 3.65 -3.32 1.17
C ILE A 45 4.20 -2.79 2.49
N TYR A 46 5.44 -2.30 2.45
CA TYR A 46 6.11 -1.64 3.56
C TYR A 46 6.26 -0.16 3.28
N VAL A 47 6.10 0.67 4.31
CA VAL A 47 6.34 2.11 4.25
C VAL A 47 7.19 2.59 5.42
N THR A 48 7.86 3.71 5.22
CA THR A 48 8.61 4.40 6.26
C THR A 48 8.53 5.91 6.07
N SER A 49 8.94 6.65 7.11
CA SER A 49 9.07 8.11 7.12
C SER A 49 10.56 8.47 7.06
N GLU A 50 10.87 9.64 6.53
CA GLU A 50 12.17 10.26 6.75
C GLU A 50 12.38 10.54 8.25
N GLY A 51 13.63 10.38 8.72
CA GLY A 51 14.04 10.68 10.10
C GLY A 51 14.76 9.53 10.82
N ALA A 52 15.60 9.88 11.79
CA ALA A 52 16.26 8.88 12.63
C ALA A 52 15.24 8.19 13.55
N GLY A 53 15.33 6.85 13.65
CA GLY A 53 14.43 6.06 14.51
C GLY A 53 13.04 5.82 13.95
N THR A 54 12.78 6.18 12.68
CA THR A 54 11.52 5.83 12.02
C THR A 54 11.49 4.33 11.72
N GLY A 55 10.36 3.70 12.03
CA GLY A 55 10.16 2.28 11.78
C GLY A 55 9.81 1.99 10.33
N ILE A 56 9.93 0.72 9.95
CA ILE A 56 9.33 0.17 8.73
C ILE A 56 7.98 -0.43 9.13
N ILE A 57 6.90 0.12 8.60
CA ILE A 57 5.53 -0.30 8.89
C ILE A 57 4.98 -1.12 7.73
N ARG A 58 4.29 -2.21 8.04
CA ARG A 58 3.56 -3.01 7.05
C ARG A 58 2.12 -2.50 6.94
N TYR A 59 1.67 -2.16 5.74
CA TYR A 59 0.26 -1.88 5.50
C TYR A 59 -0.61 -3.12 5.78
N GLN A 60 -1.79 -2.88 6.35
CA GLN A 60 -2.82 -3.88 6.56
C GLN A 60 -4.08 -3.46 5.80
N PRO A 61 -4.89 -4.41 5.31
CA PRO A 61 -6.26 -4.10 4.91
C PRO A 61 -7.02 -3.43 6.06
N ALA A 62 -7.86 -2.46 5.73
CA ALA A 62 -8.85 -1.95 6.67
C ALA A 62 -9.84 -3.07 7.05
N LYS A 63 -10.36 -3.02 8.28
CA LYS A 63 -11.40 -3.96 8.77
C LYS A 63 -12.77 -3.58 8.24
#